data_AF-A0A2P5K6U0-F1
#
_entry.id   AF-A0A2P5K6U0-F1
#
_cell.length_a   1.000
_cell.length_b   1.000
_cell.length_c   1.000
_cell.angle_alpha   90.00
_cell.angle_beta   90.00
_cell.angle_gamma   90.00
#
_symmetry.space_group_name_H-M   'P 1'
#
loop_
_entity.id
_entity.type
_entity.pdbx_description
1 polymer ?
#
loop_
_entity_poly.entity_id
_entity_poly.type
_entity_poly.pdbx_seq_one_letter_code
_entity_poly.pdbx_strand_id
1 'polypeptide(L)'
;TYELWTPLLSGGQVVIAPPGRLDAQTLQETIKRQQVSALLLSAGLFRLMVEDDLSYLAGVRQLIVGGDVVSPSAVQRVLECCPAIDLVNAYGPTEITVIATLYSMQAPFAARASIPIGTPLDNAQVYVLDAGLRPVPVGVPGELYVAGTGIARGYLDRPGLTAERFVANPFGCTGTRMYRTGDLARWRADGTLDFMGRADQQVKIRGFRIELGEIETALCHHPSVAQAAVIVREERPGYKQLIAYVVANSQQLGELEPAELRQYLAQQLPDYMVPAAVVLLDALPLTPNGKLDQKALPAPELVSDHYRAPRTPQEQTLAELFAEVLGLPRVGIDDSFFDLGGHSLLAMRLVSRLRTTLGVEIAVRTLFETSTVAGLAQRLGQGAAVRPPLCPQPRSEKLPLSFAQRRLWFIHQFEGPSATYNIPLPLRLSGALDTDALQAALNDLLARHESLRTVFAETDGVAAQDILTVEAASCTLEIIDVTDETLPQALERAAAYCFDLSSEVPLRAWLFRLN
;
A
#
# COMPACT_ATOMS: atom_id res chain seq x y z
N THR A 1 5.19 0.46 -11.17
CA THR A 1 5.55 -0.06 -12.52
C THR A 1 5.36 1.01 -13.57
N TYR A 2 4.13 1.42 -13.92
CA TYR A 2 3.91 2.48 -14.92
C TYR A 2 4.56 3.82 -14.53
N GLU A 3 4.34 4.28 -13.29
CA GLU A 3 4.86 5.55 -12.77
C GLU A 3 6.39 5.65 -12.68
N LEU A 4 7.09 4.51 -12.79
CA LEU A 4 8.55 4.46 -12.74
C LEU A 4 9.13 4.22 -14.13
N TRP A 5 8.65 3.20 -14.83
CA TRP A 5 9.25 2.79 -16.11
C TRP A 5 8.88 3.72 -17.26
N THR A 6 7.64 4.20 -17.35
CA THR A 6 7.22 5.10 -18.43
C THR A 6 8.06 6.38 -18.49
N PRO A 7 8.24 7.15 -17.38
CA PRO A 7 9.10 8.32 -17.40
C PRO A 7 10.56 7.96 -17.63
N LEU A 8 11.11 6.94 -16.95
CA LEU A 8 12.54 6.59 -17.11
C LEU A 8 12.90 6.16 -18.54
N LEU A 9 11.99 5.47 -19.24
CA LEU A 9 12.20 5.06 -20.63
C LEU A 9 11.94 6.19 -21.65
N SER A 10 11.27 7.26 -21.24
CA SER A 10 10.89 8.38 -22.11
C SER A 10 11.69 9.66 -21.85
N GLY A 11 12.75 9.60 -21.03
CA GLY A 11 13.56 10.76 -20.65
C GLY A 11 12.89 11.70 -19.63
N GLY A 12 11.83 11.23 -18.97
CA GLY A 12 11.14 11.94 -17.90
C GLY A 12 11.80 11.78 -16.54
N GLN A 13 11.27 12.51 -15.56
CA GLN A 13 11.72 12.48 -14.17
C GLN A 13 10.69 11.74 -13.30
N VAL A 14 11.16 10.87 -12.41
CA VAL A 14 10.34 10.26 -11.36
C VAL A 14 10.49 11.09 -10.09
N VAL A 15 9.37 11.62 -9.60
CA VAL A 15 9.31 12.31 -8.30
C VAL A 15 8.89 11.29 -7.24
N ILE A 16 9.82 10.93 -6.37
CA ILE A 16 9.55 10.00 -5.26
C ILE A 16 9.00 10.78 -4.08
N ALA A 17 7.82 10.38 -3.60
CA ALA A 17 7.25 10.96 -2.40
C ALA A 17 8.13 10.63 -1.17
N PRO A 18 8.14 11.51 -0.15
CA PRO A 18 8.87 11.25 1.10
C PRO A 18 8.49 9.90 1.73
N PRO A 19 9.41 9.22 2.42
CA PRO A 19 9.12 7.95 3.07
C PRO A 19 8.05 8.12 4.15
N GLY A 20 7.06 7.22 4.18
CA GLY A 20 5.94 7.24 5.11
C GLY A 20 4.58 7.09 4.43
N ARG A 21 3.49 7.17 5.20
CA ARG A 21 2.14 7.27 4.62
C ARG A 21 1.98 8.68 4.05
N LEU A 22 1.80 8.78 2.74
CA LEU A 22 1.41 10.02 2.06
C LEU A 22 0.11 10.55 2.66
N ASP A 23 0.07 11.85 2.94
CA ASP A 23 -1.16 12.60 3.18
C ASP A 23 -1.45 13.55 2.00
N ALA A 24 -2.67 14.06 1.96
CA ALA A 24 -3.14 14.91 0.86
C ALA A 24 -2.29 16.18 0.70
N GLN A 25 -1.76 16.73 1.81
CA GLN A 25 -0.92 17.93 1.79
C GLN A 25 0.47 17.64 1.22
N THR A 26 1.13 16.59 1.71
CA THR A 26 2.44 16.17 1.18
C THR A 26 2.33 15.90 -0.31
N LEU A 27 1.24 15.27 -0.74
CA LEU A 27 0.96 15.05 -2.16
C LEU A 27 0.79 16.37 -2.92
N GLN A 28 -0.01 17.31 -2.41
CA GLN A 28 -0.21 18.63 -3.02
C GLN A 28 1.07 19.44 -3.14
N GLU A 29 1.82 19.55 -2.05
CA GLU A 29 3.07 20.28 -1.99
C GLU A 29 4.09 19.65 -2.91
N THR A 30 4.14 18.32 -2.98
CA THR A 30 5.02 17.62 -3.92
C THR A 30 4.62 17.90 -5.37
N ILE A 31 3.33 17.78 -5.72
CA ILE A 31 2.83 18.05 -7.07
C ILE A 31 3.17 19.50 -7.48
N LYS A 32 2.87 20.46 -6.61
CA LYS A 32 3.07 21.89 -6.90
C LYS A 32 4.55 22.27 -6.95
N ARG A 33 5.34 21.84 -5.96
CA ARG A 33 6.77 22.20 -5.84
C ARG A 33 7.60 21.55 -6.93
N GLN A 34 7.31 20.30 -7.27
CA GLN A 34 8.05 19.53 -8.28
C GLN A 34 7.42 19.66 -9.68
N GLN A 35 6.35 20.44 -9.82
CA GLN A 35 5.63 20.67 -11.08
C GLN A 35 5.26 19.36 -11.79
N VAL A 36 4.69 18.42 -11.03
CA VAL A 36 4.32 17.09 -11.55
C VAL A 36 3.31 17.25 -12.69
N SER A 37 3.66 16.73 -13.87
CA SER A 37 2.89 16.92 -15.11
C SER A 37 2.02 15.71 -15.49
N ALA A 38 2.30 14.53 -14.91
CA ALA A 38 1.53 13.31 -15.14
C ALA A 38 1.30 12.57 -13.81
N LEU A 39 0.08 12.06 -13.62
CA LEU A 39 -0.31 11.27 -12.44
C LEU A 39 -1.05 10.00 -12.85
N LEU A 40 -0.81 8.92 -12.12
CA LEU A 40 -1.64 7.71 -12.14
C LEU A 40 -2.27 7.54 -10.76
N LEU A 41 -3.60 7.66 -10.67
CA LEU A 41 -4.32 7.56 -9.39
C LEU A 41 -5.25 6.35 -9.37
N SER A 42 -5.45 5.77 -8.18
CA SER A 42 -6.60 4.89 -7.98
C SER A 42 -7.89 5.70 -8.07
N ALA A 43 -8.97 5.09 -8.55
CA ALA A 43 -10.29 5.75 -8.65
C ALA A 43 -10.76 6.35 -7.31
N GLY A 44 -10.44 5.68 -6.19
CA GLY A 44 -10.75 6.16 -4.84
C GLY A 44 -9.96 7.40 -4.44
N LEU A 45 -8.64 7.41 -4.68
CA LEU A 45 -7.81 8.58 -4.38
C LEU A 45 -8.16 9.76 -5.28
N PHE A 46 -8.37 9.51 -6.57
CA PHE A 46 -8.85 10.51 -7.52
C PHE A 46 -10.14 11.19 -7.03
N ARG A 47 -11.15 10.41 -6.65
CA ARG A 47 -12.40 10.94 -6.12
C ARG A 47 -12.17 11.79 -4.87
N LEU A 48 -11.37 11.31 -3.93
CA LEU A 48 -11.09 12.02 -2.69
C LEU A 48 -10.42 13.38 -2.95
N MET A 49 -9.44 13.41 -3.84
CA MET A 49 -8.76 14.65 -4.23
C MET A 49 -9.72 15.64 -4.89
N VAL A 50 -10.60 15.17 -5.78
CA VAL A 50 -11.58 16.02 -6.49
C VAL A 50 -12.66 16.58 -5.55
N GLU A 51 -13.09 15.79 -4.56
CA GLU A 51 -14.06 16.22 -3.55
C GLU A 51 -13.46 17.24 -2.56
N ASP A 52 -12.18 17.10 -2.23
CA ASP A 52 -11.50 17.99 -1.27
C ASP A 52 -11.08 19.32 -1.93
N ASP A 53 -10.18 19.28 -2.93
CA ASP A 53 -9.69 20.48 -3.61
C ASP A 53 -9.13 20.17 -5.03
N LEU A 54 -9.66 20.81 -6.07
CA LEU A 54 -9.14 20.61 -7.43
C LEU A 54 -7.76 21.22 -7.67
N SER A 55 -7.29 22.09 -6.78
CA SER A 55 -5.96 22.70 -6.88
C SER A 55 -4.82 21.66 -6.85
N TYR A 56 -5.08 20.43 -6.36
CA TYR A 56 -4.14 19.31 -6.48
C TYR A 56 -3.72 19.00 -7.92
N LEU A 57 -4.57 19.30 -8.89
CA LEU A 57 -4.33 19.00 -10.30
C LEU A 57 -3.74 20.18 -11.08
N ALA A 58 -3.42 21.29 -10.39
CA ALA A 58 -2.84 22.46 -11.04
C ALA A 58 -1.47 22.13 -11.67
N GLY A 59 -1.36 22.31 -12.98
CA GLY A 59 -0.14 22.02 -13.74
C GLY A 59 -0.02 20.57 -14.23
N VAL A 60 -0.91 19.68 -13.79
CA VAL A 60 -1.02 18.31 -14.32
C VAL A 60 -1.60 18.36 -15.72
N ARG A 61 -0.92 17.74 -16.67
CA ARG A 61 -1.32 17.67 -18.09
C ARG A 61 -1.99 16.34 -18.43
N GLN A 62 -1.52 15.26 -17.81
CA GLN A 62 -2.08 13.93 -17.98
C GLN A 62 -2.49 13.33 -16.64
N LEU A 63 -3.71 12.83 -16.57
CA LEU A 63 -4.25 12.17 -15.39
C LEU A 63 -4.84 10.83 -15.80
N ILE A 64 -4.18 9.75 -15.41
CA ILE A 64 -4.69 8.39 -15.59
C ILE A 64 -5.33 7.95 -14.28
N VAL A 65 -6.54 7.39 -14.36
CA VAL A 65 -7.29 6.92 -13.19
C VAL A 65 -7.72 5.48 -13.44
N GLY A 66 -7.55 4.60 -12.47
CA GLY A 66 -7.94 3.20 -12.64
C GLY A 66 -8.05 2.40 -11.35
N GLY A 67 -8.10 1.07 -11.49
CA GLY A 67 -8.13 0.11 -10.37
C GLY A 67 -9.50 -0.13 -9.75
N ASP A 68 -10.48 0.76 -9.93
CA ASP A 68 -11.89 0.56 -9.56
C ASP A 68 -12.80 1.38 -10.50
N VAL A 69 -14.11 1.33 -10.30
CA VAL A 69 -15.07 2.12 -11.08
C VAL A 69 -14.82 3.62 -10.86
N VAL A 70 -14.50 4.33 -11.95
CA VAL A 70 -14.25 5.77 -11.93
C VAL A 70 -15.57 6.54 -11.82
N SER A 71 -15.62 7.51 -10.90
CA SER A 71 -16.81 8.34 -10.65
C SER A 71 -17.08 9.31 -11.81
N PRO A 72 -18.25 9.22 -12.49
CA PRO A 72 -18.60 10.17 -13.56
C PRO A 72 -18.70 11.62 -13.08
N SER A 73 -19.17 11.86 -11.85
CA SER A 73 -19.29 13.20 -11.30
C SER A 73 -17.92 13.83 -11.01
N ALA A 74 -16.95 13.03 -10.55
CA ALA A 74 -15.58 13.50 -10.35
C ALA A 74 -14.89 13.83 -11.68
N VAL A 75 -15.09 13.00 -12.71
CA VAL A 75 -14.61 13.25 -14.08
C VAL A 75 -15.19 14.56 -14.62
N GLN A 76 -16.51 14.74 -14.52
CA GLN A 76 -17.18 15.96 -14.97
C GLN A 76 -16.59 17.21 -14.31
N ARG A 77 -16.48 17.19 -12.98
CA ARG A 77 -15.93 18.31 -12.19
C ARG A 77 -14.49 18.65 -12.60
N VAL A 78 -13.64 17.66 -12.86
CA VAL A 78 -12.27 17.88 -13.34
C VAL A 78 -12.25 18.50 -14.73
N LEU A 79 -13.04 17.97 -15.66
CA LEU A 79 -13.06 18.46 -17.05
C LEU A 79 -13.73 19.84 -17.19
N GLU A 80 -14.60 20.23 -16.26
CA GLU A 80 -15.15 21.59 -16.18
C GLU A 80 -14.11 22.61 -15.67
N CYS A 81 -13.32 22.26 -14.66
CA CYS A 81 -12.33 23.17 -14.07
C CYS A 81 -10.96 23.15 -14.76
N CYS A 82 -10.59 22.02 -15.35
CA CYS A 82 -9.30 21.79 -16.02
C CYS A 82 -9.52 21.20 -17.43
N PRO A 83 -10.18 21.93 -18.35
CA PRO A 83 -10.63 21.37 -19.64
C PRO A 83 -9.50 20.90 -20.56
N ALA A 84 -8.26 21.35 -20.32
CA ALA A 84 -7.08 20.98 -21.10
C ALA A 84 -6.36 19.72 -20.59
N ILE A 85 -6.80 19.12 -19.48
CA ILE A 85 -6.18 17.91 -18.93
C ILE A 85 -6.56 16.68 -19.77
N ASP A 86 -5.57 15.85 -20.11
CA ASP A 86 -5.79 14.54 -20.71
C ASP A 86 -6.19 13.55 -19.61
N LEU A 87 -7.50 13.37 -19.42
CA LEU A 87 -8.06 12.49 -18.40
C LEU A 87 -8.39 11.13 -19.00
N VAL A 88 -7.75 10.07 -18.48
CA VAL A 88 -7.87 8.72 -19.04
C VAL A 88 -8.32 7.75 -17.96
N ASN A 89 -9.36 6.97 -18.24
CA ASN A 89 -9.71 5.80 -17.43
C ASN A 89 -8.90 4.59 -17.91
N ALA A 90 -8.19 3.93 -17.01
CA ALA A 90 -7.37 2.77 -17.28
C ALA A 90 -7.93 1.53 -16.59
N TYR A 91 -8.01 0.44 -17.35
CA TYR A 91 -8.42 -0.86 -16.85
C TYR A 91 -7.37 -1.90 -17.17
N GLY A 92 -7.04 -2.72 -16.17
CA GLY A 92 -6.22 -3.91 -16.32
C GLY A 92 -6.01 -4.56 -14.95
N PRO A 93 -6.10 -5.89 -14.85
CA PRO A 93 -5.65 -6.58 -13.65
C PRO A 93 -4.13 -6.80 -13.69
N THR A 94 -3.55 -7.16 -12.55
CA THR A 94 -2.09 -7.37 -12.38
C THR A 94 -1.52 -8.38 -13.39
N GLU A 95 -2.29 -9.41 -13.70
CA GLU A 95 -1.95 -10.50 -14.61
C GLU A 95 -1.76 -10.08 -16.07
N ILE A 96 -2.11 -8.84 -16.41
CA ILE A 96 -1.96 -8.24 -17.74
C ILE A 96 -0.97 -7.06 -17.71
N THR A 97 -0.14 -6.95 -16.67
CA THR A 97 0.89 -5.91 -16.56
C THR A 97 0.30 -4.50 -16.53
N VAL A 98 -0.43 -4.20 -15.45
CA VAL A 98 -1.00 -2.88 -15.10
C VAL A 98 -2.23 -2.47 -15.91
N ILE A 99 -2.14 -2.33 -17.24
CA ILE A 99 -3.22 -1.76 -18.07
C ILE A 99 -3.41 -2.62 -19.32
N ALA A 100 -4.66 -2.96 -19.60
CA ALA A 100 -5.10 -3.65 -20.81
C ALA A 100 -5.84 -2.70 -21.77
N THR A 101 -6.67 -1.80 -21.23
CA THR A 101 -7.51 -0.88 -22.01
C THR A 101 -7.48 0.53 -21.45
N LEU A 102 -7.66 1.52 -22.33
CA LEU A 102 -7.73 2.95 -22.00
C LEU A 102 -8.99 3.59 -22.58
N TYR A 103 -9.58 4.50 -21.84
CA TYR A 103 -10.66 5.37 -22.30
C TYR A 103 -10.31 6.84 -22.04
N SER A 104 -10.01 7.60 -23.10
CA SER A 104 -9.74 9.04 -23.01
C SER A 104 -11.06 9.81 -22.87
N MET A 105 -11.07 10.79 -21.98
CA MET A 105 -12.19 11.67 -21.67
C MET A 105 -11.73 13.12 -21.83
N GLN A 106 -12.49 13.89 -22.61
CA GLN A 106 -12.18 15.28 -22.94
C GLN A 106 -13.41 16.16 -22.70
N ALA A 107 -13.18 17.45 -22.52
CA ALA A 107 -14.24 18.45 -22.48
C ALA A 107 -14.77 18.77 -23.91
N PRO A 108 -16.08 19.05 -24.09
CA PRO A 108 -17.14 18.97 -23.09
C PRO A 108 -17.51 17.52 -22.76
N PHE A 109 -17.63 17.20 -21.48
CA PHE A 109 -17.99 15.86 -21.02
C PHE A 109 -19.48 15.80 -20.68
N ALA A 110 -20.23 14.99 -21.42
CA ALA A 110 -21.64 14.73 -21.10
C ALA A 110 -21.73 13.79 -19.88
N ALA A 111 -22.66 14.08 -18.97
CA ALA A 111 -22.92 13.22 -17.82
C ALA A 111 -23.28 11.79 -18.26
N ARG A 112 -22.73 10.79 -17.56
CA ARG A 112 -22.92 9.36 -17.85
C ARG A 112 -23.22 8.60 -16.57
N ALA A 113 -23.94 7.49 -16.71
CA ALA A 113 -24.17 6.55 -15.62
C ALA A 113 -22.90 5.78 -15.24
N SER A 114 -22.02 5.49 -16.21
CA SER A 114 -20.74 4.80 -16.01
C SER A 114 -19.69 5.29 -17.01
N ILE A 115 -18.42 5.10 -16.65
CA ILE A 115 -17.28 5.39 -17.51
C ILE A 115 -16.85 4.08 -18.21
N PRO A 116 -16.80 4.03 -19.55
CA PRO A 116 -16.26 2.89 -20.28
C PRO A 116 -14.80 2.61 -19.89
N ILE A 117 -14.38 1.36 -20.01
CA ILE A 117 -12.97 0.96 -19.88
C ILE A 117 -12.21 1.10 -21.20
N GLY A 118 -12.92 1.42 -22.29
CA GLY A 118 -12.32 1.91 -23.53
C GLY A 118 -11.87 0.83 -24.48
N THR A 119 -10.72 1.03 -25.12
CA THR A 119 -10.17 0.15 -26.18
C THR A 119 -8.86 -0.49 -25.75
N PRO A 120 -8.49 -1.65 -26.32
CA PRO A 120 -7.22 -2.31 -26.06
C PRO A 120 -6.01 -1.42 -26.36
N LEU A 121 -4.94 -1.58 -25.58
CA LEU A 121 -3.62 -1.04 -25.89
C LEU A 121 -2.98 -1.75 -27.09
N ASP A 122 -1.90 -1.15 -27.60
CA ASP A 122 -1.07 -1.78 -28.63
C ASP A 122 -0.63 -3.19 -28.21
N ASN A 123 -0.73 -4.12 -29.15
CA ASN A 123 -0.41 -5.54 -28.95
C ASN A 123 -1.24 -6.26 -27.88
N ALA A 124 -2.31 -5.65 -27.35
CA ALA A 124 -3.34 -6.31 -26.56
C ALA A 124 -4.55 -6.66 -27.45
N GLN A 125 -5.11 -7.84 -27.25
CA GLN A 125 -6.38 -8.25 -27.86
C GLN A 125 -7.37 -8.52 -26.74
N VAL A 126 -8.60 -8.04 -26.90
CA VAL A 126 -9.64 -8.19 -25.90
C VAL A 126 -10.85 -8.88 -26.51
N TYR A 127 -11.35 -9.90 -25.82
CA TYR A 127 -12.49 -10.69 -26.24
C TYR A 127 -13.56 -10.67 -25.16
N VAL A 128 -14.83 -10.57 -25.57
CA VAL A 128 -15.99 -10.77 -24.70
C VAL A 128 -16.63 -12.07 -25.13
N LEU A 129 -16.57 -13.09 -24.26
CA LEU A 129 -16.89 -14.46 -24.60
C LEU A 129 -18.06 -15.00 -23.75
N ASP A 130 -18.79 -15.96 -24.30
CA ASP A 130 -19.74 -16.78 -23.56
C ASP A 130 -19.06 -17.94 -22.82
N ALA A 131 -19.84 -18.73 -22.07
CA ALA A 131 -19.34 -19.90 -21.34
C ALA A 131 -18.74 -21.00 -22.24
N GLY A 132 -19.00 -20.96 -23.55
CA GLY A 132 -18.41 -21.86 -24.54
C GLY A 132 -17.16 -21.29 -25.22
N LEU A 133 -16.59 -20.19 -24.70
CA LEU A 133 -15.48 -19.45 -25.30
C LEU A 133 -15.78 -18.93 -26.72
N ARG A 134 -17.04 -18.58 -27.02
CA ARG A 134 -17.44 -18.00 -28.30
C ARG A 134 -17.64 -16.49 -28.15
N PRO A 135 -17.20 -15.67 -29.12
CA PRO A 135 -17.44 -14.23 -29.08
C PRO A 135 -18.93 -13.92 -29.06
N VAL A 136 -19.34 -13.04 -28.15
CA VAL A 136 -20.74 -12.55 -28.10
C VAL A 136 -20.92 -11.34 -29.03
N PRO A 137 -22.14 -11.09 -29.56
CA PRO A 137 -22.41 -9.90 -30.36
C PRO A 137 -22.21 -8.59 -29.60
N VAL A 138 -21.99 -7.49 -30.33
CA VAL A 138 -21.96 -6.13 -29.77
C VAL A 138 -23.26 -5.87 -28.99
N GLY A 139 -23.15 -5.29 -27.79
CA GLY A 139 -24.27 -5.04 -26.89
C GLY A 139 -24.65 -6.21 -25.98
N VAL A 140 -24.08 -7.41 -26.18
CA VAL A 140 -24.34 -8.57 -25.32
C VAL A 140 -23.25 -8.67 -24.24
N PRO A 141 -23.62 -8.79 -22.95
CA PRO A 141 -22.66 -9.04 -21.88
C PRO A 141 -22.01 -10.42 -22.01
N GLY A 142 -20.73 -10.50 -21.69
CA GLY A 142 -19.99 -11.76 -21.57
C GLY A 142 -18.77 -11.59 -20.67
N GLU A 143 -18.02 -12.67 -20.47
CA GLU A 143 -16.79 -12.64 -19.68
C GLU A 143 -15.65 -12.07 -20.51
N LEU A 144 -14.85 -11.21 -19.89
CA LEU A 144 -13.75 -10.50 -20.52
C LEU A 144 -12.47 -11.35 -20.48
N TYR A 145 -11.84 -11.51 -21.64
CA TYR A 145 -10.55 -12.18 -21.82
C TYR A 145 -9.57 -11.25 -22.49
N VAL A 146 -8.30 -11.29 -22.07
CA VAL A 146 -7.23 -10.50 -22.70
C VAL A 146 -6.11 -11.40 -23.15
N ALA A 147 -5.66 -11.20 -24.38
CA ALA A 147 -4.49 -11.85 -24.96
C ALA A 147 -3.47 -10.79 -25.41
N GLY A 148 -2.29 -11.25 -25.81
CA GLY A 148 -1.24 -10.41 -26.34
C GLY A 148 -0.01 -10.34 -25.43
N THR A 149 0.87 -9.38 -25.69
CA THR A 149 2.19 -9.30 -25.04
C THR A 149 2.14 -8.89 -23.57
N GLY A 150 1.03 -8.29 -23.13
CA GLY A 150 0.86 -7.82 -21.75
C GLY A 150 0.56 -8.93 -20.73
N ILE A 151 0.14 -10.12 -21.16
CA ILE A 151 -0.20 -11.20 -20.21
C ILE A 151 1.05 -11.75 -19.51
N ALA A 152 0.94 -11.96 -18.21
CA ALA A 152 2.02 -12.47 -17.38
C ALA A 152 2.39 -13.92 -17.72
N ARG A 153 3.52 -14.37 -17.16
CA ARG A 153 3.92 -15.78 -17.21
C ARG A 153 2.86 -16.69 -16.57
N GLY A 154 2.39 -16.31 -15.38
CA GLY A 154 1.48 -17.06 -14.53
C GLY A 154 1.63 -16.66 -13.06
N TYR A 155 1.01 -17.42 -12.17
CA TYR A 155 1.16 -17.27 -10.73
C TYR A 155 2.35 -18.10 -10.22
N LEU A 156 3.20 -17.50 -9.38
CA LEU A 156 4.38 -18.16 -8.79
C LEU A 156 3.95 -19.39 -7.98
N ASP A 157 4.56 -20.54 -8.25
CA ASP A 157 4.32 -21.83 -7.58
C ASP A 157 2.84 -22.29 -7.54
N ARG A 158 2.02 -21.79 -8.46
CA ARG A 158 0.60 -22.13 -8.58
C ARG A 158 0.26 -22.54 -10.02
N PRO A 159 0.80 -23.67 -10.52
CA PRO A 159 0.59 -24.10 -11.90
C PRO A 159 -0.87 -24.44 -12.20
N GLY A 160 -1.62 -25.01 -11.24
CA GLY A 160 -3.05 -25.31 -11.40
C GLY A 160 -3.88 -24.04 -11.63
N LEU A 161 -3.75 -23.04 -10.75
CA LEU A 161 -4.42 -21.75 -10.90
C LEU A 161 -3.98 -21.02 -12.17
N THR A 162 -2.69 -21.14 -12.53
CA THR A 162 -2.17 -20.58 -13.78
C THR A 162 -2.87 -21.21 -14.99
N ALA A 163 -3.01 -22.54 -15.04
CA ALA A 163 -3.69 -23.22 -16.13
C ALA A 163 -5.19 -22.91 -16.19
N GLU A 164 -5.83 -22.67 -15.03
CA GLU A 164 -7.24 -22.26 -14.96
C GLU A 164 -7.49 -20.86 -15.53
N ARG A 165 -6.57 -19.91 -15.29
CA ARG A 165 -6.75 -18.50 -15.68
C ARG A 165 -6.05 -18.11 -16.97
N PHE A 166 -4.88 -18.66 -17.27
CA PHE A 166 -4.11 -18.41 -18.49
C PHE A 166 -4.34 -19.54 -19.50
N VAL A 167 -5.53 -19.53 -20.10
CA VAL A 167 -6.01 -20.58 -20.99
C VAL A 167 -5.47 -20.42 -22.42
N ALA A 168 -5.58 -21.47 -23.24
CA ALA A 168 -5.22 -21.41 -24.65
C ALA A 168 -6.10 -20.39 -25.40
N ASN A 169 -5.50 -19.62 -26.31
CA ASN A 169 -6.23 -18.65 -27.13
C ASN A 169 -6.63 -19.27 -28.48
N PRO A 170 -7.93 -19.56 -28.74
CA PRO A 170 -8.38 -20.11 -30.01
C PRO A 170 -8.44 -19.08 -31.14
N PHE A 171 -8.24 -17.79 -30.85
CA PHE A 171 -8.34 -16.68 -31.80
C PHE A 171 -6.97 -16.14 -32.24
N GLY A 172 -5.89 -16.62 -31.63
CA GLY A 172 -4.52 -16.21 -31.92
C GLY A 172 -3.73 -17.28 -32.66
N CYS A 173 -2.43 -17.04 -32.83
CA CYS A 173 -1.51 -18.05 -33.37
C CYS A 173 -1.41 -19.27 -32.44
N THR A 174 -1.05 -20.42 -33.01
CA THR A 174 -0.81 -21.65 -32.24
C THR A 174 0.15 -21.40 -31.08
N GLY A 175 -0.24 -21.84 -29.88
CA GLY A 175 0.55 -21.69 -28.65
C GLY A 175 0.36 -20.35 -27.93
N THR A 176 -0.43 -19.41 -28.48
CA THR A 176 -0.80 -18.20 -27.74
C THR A 176 -1.81 -18.49 -26.64
N ARG A 177 -1.82 -17.62 -25.61
CA ARG A 177 -2.68 -17.74 -24.42
C ARG A 177 -3.53 -16.49 -24.26
N MET A 178 -4.63 -16.63 -23.55
CA MET A 178 -5.47 -15.54 -23.08
C MET A 178 -5.69 -15.66 -21.57
N TYR A 179 -5.75 -14.53 -20.88
CA TYR A 179 -6.07 -14.45 -19.47
C TYR A 179 -7.58 -14.25 -19.30
N ARG A 180 -8.20 -15.17 -18.55
CA ARG A 180 -9.58 -15.12 -18.10
C ARG A 180 -9.69 -14.13 -16.95
N THR A 181 -10.31 -12.97 -17.19
CA THR A 181 -10.31 -11.90 -16.19
C THR A 181 -11.29 -12.12 -15.06
N GLY A 182 -12.36 -12.92 -15.22
CA GLY A 182 -13.46 -12.98 -14.25
C GLY A 182 -14.31 -11.71 -14.19
N ASP A 183 -14.05 -10.72 -15.04
CA ASP A 183 -14.86 -9.50 -15.17
C ASP A 183 -15.90 -9.68 -16.28
N LEU A 184 -17.11 -9.14 -16.06
CA LEU A 184 -18.14 -9.05 -17.09
C LEU A 184 -17.99 -7.74 -17.85
N ALA A 185 -18.06 -7.80 -19.17
CA ALA A 185 -17.95 -6.64 -20.04
C ALA A 185 -18.91 -6.73 -21.21
N ARG A 186 -19.09 -5.59 -21.89
CA ARG A 186 -19.93 -5.49 -23.08
C ARG A 186 -19.31 -4.51 -24.08
N TRP A 187 -19.19 -4.95 -25.32
CA TRP A 187 -18.87 -4.05 -26.43
C TRP A 187 -20.01 -3.09 -26.72
N ARG A 188 -19.67 -1.82 -26.90
CA ARG A 188 -20.57 -0.78 -27.38
C ARG A 188 -20.47 -0.66 -28.89
N ALA A 189 -21.49 -0.07 -29.50
CA ALA A 189 -21.52 0.17 -30.95
C ALA A 189 -20.38 1.09 -31.44
N ASP A 190 -19.84 1.93 -30.56
CA ASP A 190 -18.71 2.83 -30.82
C ASP A 190 -17.34 2.14 -30.73
N GLY A 191 -17.30 0.82 -30.48
CA GLY A 191 -16.06 0.06 -30.35
C GLY A 191 -15.35 0.22 -29.02
N THR A 192 -16.00 0.80 -27.99
CA THR A 192 -15.46 0.84 -26.62
C THR A 192 -16.14 -0.19 -25.71
N LEU A 193 -15.49 -0.54 -24.60
CA LEU A 193 -15.98 -1.54 -23.65
C LEU A 193 -16.63 -0.91 -22.42
N ASP A 194 -17.82 -1.38 -22.05
CA ASP A 194 -18.40 -1.16 -20.73
C ASP A 194 -17.93 -2.26 -19.76
N PHE A 195 -17.51 -1.87 -18.56
CA PHE A 195 -17.35 -2.79 -17.43
C PHE A 195 -18.71 -3.00 -16.75
N MET A 196 -19.09 -4.26 -16.50
CA MET A 196 -20.40 -4.65 -15.99
C MET A 196 -20.36 -5.34 -14.62
N GLY A 197 -19.20 -5.35 -13.96
CA GLY A 197 -19.01 -6.04 -12.69
C GLY A 197 -18.23 -7.35 -12.88
N ARG A 198 -18.45 -8.29 -11.98
CA ARG A 198 -17.68 -9.53 -11.91
C ARG A 198 -18.55 -10.76 -12.10
N ALA A 199 -17.97 -11.78 -12.73
CA ALA A 199 -18.58 -13.09 -12.90
C ALA A 199 -18.36 -13.99 -11.68
N ASP A 200 -17.32 -13.72 -10.88
CA ASP A 200 -16.94 -14.44 -9.67
C ASP A 200 -17.19 -13.61 -8.40
N GLN A 201 -16.81 -14.17 -7.24
CA GLN A 201 -17.03 -13.56 -5.92
C GLN A 201 -15.92 -12.58 -5.50
N GLN A 202 -14.89 -12.40 -6.34
CA GLN A 202 -13.85 -11.42 -6.06
C GLN A 202 -14.43 -10.01 -6.12
N VAL A 203 -13.82 -9.09 -5.37
CA VAL A 203 -14.28 -7.70 -5.30
C VAL A 203 -13.12 -6.73 -5.51
N LYS A 204 -13.45 -5.55 -6.04
CA LYS A 204 -12.53 -4.41 -6.08
C LYS A 204 -12.87 -3.48 -4.92
N ILE A 205 -11.91 -3.27 -4.03
CA ILE A 205 -12.03 -2.37 -2.88
C ILE A 205 -10.79 -1.47 -2.89
N ARG A 206 -11.01 -0.15 -3.02
CA ARG A 206 -9.94 0.86 -2.93
C ARG A 206 -8.80 0.65 -3.95
N GLY A 207 -9.12 0.08 -5.12
CA GLY A 207 -8.14 -0.21 -6.17
C GLY A 207 -7.44 -1.57 -6.03
N PHE A 208 -7.74 -2.35 -4.99
CA PHE A 208 -7.19 -3.68 -4.79
C PHE A 208 -8.20 -4.75 -5.19
N ARG A 209 -7.68 -5.80 -5.83
CA ARG A 209 -8.42 -7.01 -6.14
C ARG A 209 -8.33 -7.93 -4.93
N ILE A 210 -9.47 -8.20 -4.30
CA ILE A 210 -9.55 -8.95 -3.05
C ILE A 210 -10.36 -10.24 -3.28
N GLU A 211 -9.78 -11.34 -2.81
CA GLU A 211 -10.45 -12.62 -2.64
C GLU A 211 -11.10 -12.65 -1.26
N LEU A 212 -12.43 -12.60 -1.18
CA LEU A 212 -13.14 -12.60 0.10
C LEU A 212 -12.82 -13.86 0.92
N GLY A 213 -12.67 -14.99 0.24
CA GLY A 213 -12.30 -16.27 0.86
C GLY A 213 -10.94 -16.26 1.55
N GLU A 214 -10.00 -15.38 1.16
CA GLU A 214 -8.71 -15.24 1.85
C GLU A 214 -8.92 -14.67 3.26
N ILE A 215 -9.80 -13.68 3.38
CA ILE A 215 -10.15 -13.05 4.66
C ILE A 215 -10.96 -14.03 5.52
N GLU A 216 -11.92 -14.75 4.92
CA GLU A 216 -12.69 -15.81 5.60
C GLU A 216 -11.76 -16.89 6.14
N THR A 217 -10.78 -17.32 5.33
CA THR A 217 -9.78 -18.32 5.72
C THR A 217 -8.91 -17.80 6.86
N ALA A 218 -8.45 -16.55 6.80
CA ALA A 218 -7.68 -15.94 7.87
C ALA A 218 -8.49 -15.87 9.18
N LEU A 219 -9.77 -15.47 9.12
CA LEU A 219 -10.68 -15.48 10.28
C LEU A 219 -10.85 -16.90 10.85
N CYS A 220 -11.08 -17.90 10.01
CA CYS A 220 -11.25 -19.29 10.44
C CYS A 220 -9.97 -19.94 11.01
N HIS A 221 -8.78 -19.34 10.82
CA HIS A 221 -7.57 -19.76 11.54
C HIS A 221 -7.55 -19.29 13.00
N HIS A 222 -8.39 -18.33 13.38
CA HIS A 222 -8.50 -17.91 14.78
C HIS A 222 -9.17 -19.01 15.60
N PRO A 223 -8.60 -19.48 16.74
CA PRO A 223 -9.10 -20.64 17.48
C PRO A 223 -10.56 -20.53 17.94
N SER A 224 -11.04 -19.31 18.17
CA SER A 224 -12.39 -19.03 18.65
C SER A 224 -13.44 -18.88 17.53
N VAL A 225 -13.05 -18.94 16.26
CA VAL A 225 -13.95 -18.79 15.10
C VAL A 225 -14.33 -20.16 14.55
N ALA A 226 -15.63 -20.42 14.44
CA ALA A 226 -16.18 -21.64 13.84
C ALA A 226 -16.41 -21.48 12.33
N GLN A 227 -17.02 -20.35 11.96
CA GLN A 227 -17.36 -20.02 10.58
C GLN A 227 -17.21 -18.52 10.37
N ALA A 228 -16.81 -18.13 9.16
CA ALA A 228 -16.76 -16.75 8.75
C ALA A 228 -17.30 -16.60 7.33
N ALA A 229 -18.02 -15.51 7.10
CA ALA A 229 -18.40 -15.05 5.77
C ALA A 229 -18.07 -13.57 5.64
N VAL A 230 -17.41 -13.18 4.56
CA VAL A 230 -17.08 -11.78 4.30
C VAL A 230 -17.83 -11.31 3.07
N ILE A 231 -18.47 -10.15 3.17
CA ILE A 231 -19.18 -9.54 2.06
C ILE A 231 -18.73 -8.10 1.85
N VAL A 232 -19.07 -7.56 0.68
CA VAL A 232 -18.98 -6.13 0.42
C VAL A 232 -20.35 -5.50 0.62
N ARG A 233 -20.41 -4.47 1.46
CA ARG A 233 -21.55 -3.56 1.54
C ARG A 233 -21.19 -2.20 0.96
N GLU A 234 -22.14 -1.58 0.29
CA GLU A 234 -22.02 -0.24 -0.28
C GLU A 234 -23.23 0.57 0.17
N GLU A 235 -23.09 1.32 1.27
CA GLU A 235 -24.19 2.16 1.79
C GLU A 235 -24.32 3.48 1.05
N ARG A 236 -23.22 3.95 0.44
CA ARG A 236 -23.19 5.16 -0.40
C ARG A 236 -22.51 4.84 -1.73
N PRO A 237 -22.98 5.38 -2.86
CA PRO A 237 -22.38 5.14 -4.16
C PRO A 237 -20.87 5.38 -4.15
N GLY A 238 -20.11 4.37 -4.53
CA GLY A 238 -18.64 4.32 -4.59
C GLY A 238 -17.91 4.15 -3.25
N TYR A 239 -18.63 3.94 -2.14
CA TYR A 239 -18.04 3.63 -0.82
C TYR A 239 -18.32 2.19 -0.44
N LYS A 240 -17.45 1.29 -0.92
CA LYS A 240 -17.50 -0.13 -0.61
C LYS A 240 -16.71 -0.45 0.66
N GLN A 241 -17.31 -1.24 1.54
CA GLN A 241 -16.71 -1.70 2.79
C GLN A 241 -16.82 -3.21 2.90
N LEU A 242 -15.77 -3.83 3.43
CA LEU A 242 -15.77 -5.24 3.79
C LEU A 242 -16.43 -5.40 5.15
N ILE A 243 -17.41 -6.28 5.27
CA ILE A 243 -18.06 -6.65 6.54
C ILE A 243 -17.87 -8.14 6.73
N ALA A 244 -17.32 -8.53 7.89
CA ALA A 244 -17.19 -9.92 8.27
C ALA A 244 -18.35 -10.33 9.20
N TYR A 245 -18.92 -11.50 8.93
CA TYR A 245 -19.91 -12.14 9.78
C TYR A 245 -19.30 -13.42 10.33
N VAL A 246 -19.27 -13.54 11.64
CA VAL A 246 -18.49 -14.57 12.34
C VAL A 246 -19.39 -15.34 13.30
N VAL A 247 -19.26 -16.66 13.28
CA VAL A 247 -19.87 -17.56 14.24
C VAL A 247 -18.77 -18.07 15.17
N ALA A 248 -18.94 -17.89 16.47
CA ALA A 248 -17.96 -18.35 17.47
C ALA A 248 -18.01 -19.88 17.67
N ASN A 249 -16.89 -20.47 18.05
CA ASN A 249 -16.86 -21.86 18.50
C ASN A 249 -17.66 -22.01 19.81
N SER A 250 -18.46 -23.08 19.92
CA SER A 250 -19.45 -23.27 20.99
C SER A 250 -18.88 -23.34 22.41
N GLN A 251 -17.55 -23.48 22.56
CA GLN A 251 -16.85 -23.49 23.84
C GLN A 251 -16.38 -22.10 24.30
N GLN A 252 -16.52 -21.05 23.47
CA GLN A 252 -16.01 -19.68 23.74
C GLN A 252 -17.00 -18.57 23.37
N LEU A 253 -18.31 -18.86 23.34
CA LEU A 253 -19.40 -17.95 22.92
C LEU A 253 -19.47 -16.61 23.69
N GLY A 254 -18.77 -16.45 24.82
CA GLY A 254 -18.77 -15.23 25.63
C GLY A 254 -17.46 -14.45 25.70
N GLU A 255 -16.40 -14.91 25.02
CA GLU A 255 -15.05 -14.31 25.12
C GLU A 255 -14.61 -13.60 23.83
N LEU A 256 -15.31 -13.78 22.72
CA LEU A 256 -14.87 -13.29 21.42
C LEU A 256 -15.34 -11.85 21.18
N GLU A 257 -14.42 -10.90 21.18
CA GLU A 257 -14.74 -9.51 20.87
C GLU A 257 -14.48 -9.17 19.38
N PRO A 258 -15.42 -8.48 18.69
CA PRO A 258 -15.22 -8.01 17.31
C PRO A 258 -13.92 -7.23 17.06
N ALA A 259 -13.50 -6.43 18.05
CA ALA A 259 -12.28 -5.63 17.98
C ALA A 259 -11.01 -6.51 17.96
N GLU A 260 -10.99 -7.58 18.75
CA GLU A 260 -9.88 -8.53 18.80
C GLU A 260 -9.68 -9.24 17.46
N LEU A 261 -10.77 -9.71 16.83
CA LEU A 261 -10.73 -10.34 15.51
C LEU A 261 -10.19 -9.41 14.43
N ARG A 262 -10.57 -8.12 14.49
CA ARG A 262 -10.05 -7.11 13.58
C ARG A 262 -8.56 -6.87 13.78
N GLN A 263 -8.11 -6.80 15.03
CA GLN A 263 -6.70 -6.65 15.37
C GLN A 263 -5.88 -7.87 14.93
N TYR A 264 -6.43 -9.07 15.11
CA TYR A 264 -5.83 -10.32 14.64
C TYR A 264 -5.64 -10.32 13.12
N LEU A 265 -6.67 -9.93 12.35
CA LEU A 265 -6.55 -9.81 10.90
C LEU A 265 -5.53 -8.75 10.48
N ALA A 266 -5.47 -7.61 11.17
CA ALA A 266 -4.53 -6.54 10.86
C ALA A 266 -3.05 -6.93 11.04
N GLN A 267 -2.76 -7.99 11.80
CA GLN A 267 -1.40 -8.53 11.97
C GLN A 267 -0.98 -9.45 10.81
N GLN A 268 -1.94 -10.00 10.07
CA GLN A 268 -1.70 -11.04 9.06
C GLN A 268 -1.98 -10.57 7.64
N LEU A 269 -2.93 -9.64 7.50
CA LEU A 269 -3.42 -9.16 6.22
C LEU A 269 -3.06 -7.68 6.03
N PRO A 270 -2.88 -7.24 4.78
CA PRO A 270 -2.81 -5.81 4.47
C PRO A 270 -4.06 -5.04 4.95
N ASP A 271 -3.87 -3.77 5.33
CA ASP A 271 -4.92 -2.85 5.84
C ASP A 271 -6.19 -2.79 4.97
N TYR A 272 -6.05 -2.96 3.65
CA TYR A 272 -7.20 -2.91 2.72
C TYR A 272 -8.05 -4.20 2.71
N MET A 273 -7.55 -5.30 3.28
CA MET A 273 -8.27 -6.57 3.43
C MET A 273 -8.95 -6.71 4.80
N VAL A 274 -8.61 -5.85 5.77
CA VAL A 274 -9.22 -5.88 7.11
C VAL A 274 -10.66 -5.35 7.02
N PRO A 275 -11.68 -6.11 7.47
CA PRO A 275 -13.07 -5.69 7.49
C PRO A 275 -13.29 -4.40 8.29
N ALA A 276 -14.18 -3.54 7.79
CA ALA A 276 -14.60 -2.32 8.49
C ALA A 276 -15.36 -2.65 9.78
N ALA A 277 -16.18 -3.72 9.75
CA ALA A 277 -16.87 -4.24 10.92
C ALA A 277 -16.82 -5.78 10.95
N VAL A 278 -16.91 -6.32 12.17
CA VAL A 278 -17.11 -7.75 12.42
C VAL A 278 -18.41 -7.89 13.20
N VAL A 279 -19.34 -8.70 12.68
CA VAL A 279 -20.66 -8.94 13.28
C VAL A 279 -20.72 -10.38 13.74
N LEU A 280 -20.94 -10.59 15.03
CA LEU A 280 -21.12 -11.92 15.60
C LEU A 280 -22.54 -12.41 15.35
N LEU A 281 -22.68 -13.65 14.90
CA LEU A 281 -23.96 -14.32 14.67
C LEU A 281 -23.99 -15.66 15.38
N ASP A 282 -25.19 -16.08 15.79
CA ASP A 282 -25.41 -17.44 16.29
C ASP A 282 -25.19 -18.49 15.18
N ALA A 283 -25.55 -18.15 13.95
CA ALA A 283 -25.34 -18.96 12.76
C ALA A 283 -25.36 -18.10 11.49
N LEU A 284 -24.63 -18.53 10.44
CA LEU A 284 -24.74 -17.91 9.13
C LEU A 284 -26.11 -18.24 8.50
N PRO A 285 -26.87 -17.25 8.03
CA PRO A 285 -28.15 -17.50 7.37
C PRO A 285 -27.90 -18.17 6.01
N LEU A 286 -28.59 -19.27 5.74
CA LEU A 286 -28.48 -20.01 4.49
C LEU A 286 -29.82 -20.01 3.75
N THR A 287 -29.75 -19.90 2.43
CA THR A 287 -30.85 -20.17 1.50
C THR A 287 -31.25 -21.65 1.55
N PRO A 288 -32.44 -22.06 1.05
CA PRO A 288 -32.85 -23.46 0.97
C PRO A 288 -31.87 -24.38 0.21
N ASN A 289 -31.03 -23.80 -0.66
CA ASN A 289 -30.00 -24.50 -1.42
C ASN A 289 -28.65 -24.60 -0.67
N GLY A 290 -28.59 -24.24 0.61
CA GLY A 290 -27.39 -24.30 1.44
C GLY A 290 -26.32 -23.23 1.15
N LYS A 291 -26.65 -22.20 0.34
CA LYS A 291 -25.76 -21.05 0.10
C LYS A 291 -26.03 -19.92 1.08
N LEU A 292 -25.03 -19.12 1.43
CA LEU A 292 -25.19 -17.91 2.26
C LEU A 292 -26.29 -16.99 1.72
N ASP A 293 -27.27 -16.67 2.56
CA ASP A 293 -28.30 -15.68 2.27
C ASP A 293 -27.81 -14.29 2.67
N GLN A 294 -27.15 -13.61 1.73
CA GLN A 294 -26.61 -12.27 1.97
C GLN A 294 -27.68 -11.22 2.32
N LYS A 295 -28.94 -11.44 1.91
CA LYS A 295 -30.04 -10.49 2.19
C LYS A 295 -30.55 -10.63 3.61
N ALA A 296 -30.39 -11.81 4.22
CA ALA A 296 -30.76 -12.07 5.60
C ALA A 296 -29.67 -11.64 6.61
N LEU A 297 -28.49 -11.24 6.14
CA LEU A 297 -27.43 -10.75 7.01
C LEU A 297 -27.79 -9.38 7.61
N PRO A 298 -27.68 -9.19 8.94
CA PRO A 298 -28.00 -7.93 9.58
C PRO A 298 -27.03 -6.83 9.15
N ALA A 299 -27.48 -5.58 9.18
CA ALA A 299 -26.60 -4.43 8.98
C ALA A 299 -25.63 -4.32 10.17
N PRO A 300 -24.34 -3.98 9.93
CA PRO A 300 -23.40 -3.76 11.02
C PRO A 300 -23.78 -2.49 11.80
N GLU A 301 -23.90 -2.61 13.12
CA GLU A 301 -24.02 -1.43 13.99
C GLU A 301 -22.63 -0.86 14.24
N LEU A 302 -22.23 0.15 13.47
CA LEU A 302 -20.95 0.87 13.62
C LEU A 302 -20.99 1.88 14.79
N VAL A 303 -21.80 1.63 15.82
CA VAL A 303 -21.99 2.56 16.94
C VAL A 303 -21.31 1.96 18.17
N SER A 304 -20.43 2.72 18.79
CA SER A 304 -19.86 2.38 20.09
C SER A 304 -20.96 2.35 21.15
N ASP A 305 -21.10 1.23 21.87
CA ASP A 305 -22.06 1.05 22.97
C ASP A 305 -21.76 1.99 24.17
N HIS A 306 -20.57 2.59 24.21
CA HIS A 306 -20.11 3.45 25.29
C HIS A 306 -19.89 4.89 24.80
N TYR A 307 -20.97 5.54 24.37
CA TYR A 307 -20.92 6.94 23.98
C TYR A 307 -20.54 7.85 25.17
N ARG A 308 -19.39 8.51 25.05
CA ARG A 308 -19.00 9.63 25.91
C ARG A 308 -18.95 10.92 25.11
N ALA A 309 -19.70 11.92 25.56
CA ALA A 309 -19.79 13.21 24.90
C ALA A 309 -18.47 14.01 24.98
N PRO A 310 -18.18 14.86 23.98
CA PRO A 310 -17.09 15.83 24.04
C PRO A 310 -17.13 16.71 25.28
N ARG A 311 -15.97 16.90 25.91
CA ARG A 311 -15.82 17.68 27.16
C ARG A 311 -15.28 19.07 26.91
N THR A 312 -14.58 19.27 25.79
CA THR A 312 -13.97 20.54 25.42
C THR A 312 -14.40 20.98 24.02
N PRO A 313 -14.33 22.29 23.69
CA PRO A 313 -14.61 22.76 22.33
C PRO A 313 -13.74 22.06 21.26
N GLN A 314 -12.50 21.74 21.60
CA GLN A 314 -11.59 21.02 20.70
C GLN A 314 -12.05 19.57 20.46
N GLU A 315 -12.44 18.85 21.52
CA GLU A 315 -13.02 17.51 21.39
C GLU A 315 -14.32 17.55 20.58
N GLN A 316 -15.13 18.60 20.74
CA GLN A 316 -16.38 18.77 20.00
C GLN A 316 -16.12 18.88 18.50
N THR A 317 -15.21 19.78 18.09
CA THR A 317 -14.85 19.91 16.68
C THR A 317 -14.20 18.64 16.12
N LEU A 318 -13.33 17.97 16.89
CA LEU A 318 -12.74 16.69 16.48
C LEU A 318 -13.82 15.62 16.24
N ALA A 319 -14.77 15.48 17.17
CA ALA A 319 -15.87 14.52 17.05
C ALA A 319 -16.77 14.80 15.84
N GLU A 320 -17.06 16.09 15.57
CA GLU A 320 -17.82 16.52 14.38
C GLU A 320 -17.09 16.16 13.07
N LEU A 321 -15.77 16.41 13.01
CA LEU A 321 -14.98 16.08 11.82
C LEU A 321 -14.85 14.56 11.63
N PHE A 322 -14.72 13.78 12.70
CA PHE A 322 -14.78 12.32 12.64
C PHE A 322 -16.12 11.85 12.08
N ALA A 323 -17.22 12.36 12.64
CA ALA A 323 -18.58 12.03 12.23
C ALA A 323 -18.81 12.38 10.75
N GLU A 324 -18.36 13.56 10.30
CA GLU A 324 -18.47 13.98 8.90
C GLU A 324 -17.69 13.05 7.95
N VAL A 325 -16.44 12.75 8.27
CA VAL A 325 -15.56 11.93 7.41
C VAL A 325 -16.03 10.49 7.33
N LEU A 326 -16.47 9.92 8.44
CA LEU A 326 -17.05 8.57 8.50
C LEU A 326 -18.50 8.57 7.98
N GLY A 327 -19.14 9.73 7.91
CA GLY A 327 -20.57 9.95 7.68
C GLY A 327 -21.45 9.20 8.66
N LEU A 328 -21.08 9.29 9.93
CA LEU A 328 -21.87 8.83 11.08
C LEU A 328 -22.65 10.01 11.66
N PRO A 329 -23.81 9.78 12.29
CA PRO A 329 -24.60 10.84 12.91
C PRO A 329 -23.89 11.47 14.12
N ARG A 330 -23.08 10.68 14.84
CA ARG A 330 -22.31 11.11 16.02
C ARG A 330 -21.11 10.20 16.26
N VAL A 331 -20.12 10.74 16.95
CA VAL A 331 -18.91 10.02 17.40
C VAL A 331 -18.62 10.43 18.86
N GLY A 332 -18.37 9.45 19.72
CA GLY A 332 -17.95 9.64 21.11
C GLY A 332 -16.45 9.87 21.23
N ILE A 333 -16.01 10.44 22.37
CA ILE A 333 -14.60 10.84 22.52
C ILE A 333 -13.62 9.67 22.60
N ASP A 334 -14.07 8.51 23.06
CA ASP A 334 -13.25 7.31 23.19
C ASP A 334 -13.41 6.38 21.98
N ASP A 335 -14.22 6.78 20.99
CA ASP A 335 -14.44 5.98 19.79
C ASP A 335 -13.22 6.07 18.88
N SER A 336 -12.68 4.91 18.53
CA SER A 336 -11.53 4.79 17.64
C SER A 336 -11.96 4.97 16.19
N PHE A 337 -11.29 5.87 15.49
CA PHE A 337 -11.54 6.19 14.07
C PHE A 337 -11.59 4.93 13.20
N PHE A 338 -10.68 4.00 13.43
CA PHE A 338 -10.58 2.79 12.63
C PHE A 338 -11.66 1.79 12.98
N ASP A 339 -12.06 1.70 14.25
CA ASP A 339 -13.10 0.75 14.70
C ASP A 339 -14.48 1.18 14.21
N LEU A 340 -14.67 2.47 13.97
CA LEU A 340 -15.82 3.04 13.28
C LEU A 340 -15.76 2.90 11.74
N GLY A 341 -14.88 2.04 11.21
CA GLY A 341 -14.75 1.77 9.76
C GLY A 341 -13.84 2.75 9.00
N GLY A 342 -13.10 3.61 9.72
CA GLY A 342 -12.07 4.47 9.14
C GLY A 342 -10.93 3.67 8.50
N HIS A 343 -10.32 4.22 7.46
CA HIS A 343 -9.19 3.62 6.75
C HIS A 343 -8.26 4.70 6.19
N SER A 344 -7.15 4.31 5.57
CA SER A 344 -6.10 5.23 5.08
C SER A 344 -6.60 6.43 4.25
N LEU A 345 -7.51 6.23 3.29
CA LEU A 345 -8.11 7.34 2.51
C LEU A 345 -8.94 8.28 3.41
N LEU A 346 -9.81 7.73 4.27
CA LEU A 346 -10.61 8.55 5.19
C LEU A 346 -9.73 9.27 6.22
N ALA A 347 -8.65 8.63 6.67
CA ALA A 347 -7.63 9.24 7.50
C ALA A 347 -6.99 10.44 6.81
N MET A 348 -6.62 10.33 5.53
CA MET A 348 -6.11 11.48 4.77
C MET A 348 -7.13 12.63 4.69
N ARG A 349 -8.40 12.32 4.43
CA ARG A 349 -9.48 13.31 4.42
C ARG A 349 -9.62 13.99 5.78
N LEU A 350 -9.61 13.21 6.87
CA LEU A 350 -9.69 13.73 8.23
C LEU A 350 -8.51 14.67 8.55
N VAL A 351 -7.28 14.27 8.21
CA VAL A 351 -6.09 15.12 8.41
C VAL A 351 -6.21 16.44 7.62
N SER A 352 -6.64 16.39 6.36
CA SER A 352 -6.90 17.57 5.53
C SER A 352 -7.94 18.51 6.17
N ARG A 353 -9.05 17.94 6.67
CA ARG A 353 -10.13 18.68 7.32
C ARG A 353 -9.72 19.30 8.67
N LEU A 354 -8.89 18.60 9.45
CA LEU A 354 -8.34 19.14 10.70
C LEU A 354 -7.45 20.34 10.44
N ARG A 355 -6.63 20.30 9.39
CA ARG A 355 -5.82 21.45 9.00
C ARG A 355 -6.66 22.65 8.60
N THR A 356 -7.65 22.45 7.73
CA THR A 356 -8.49 23.55 7.21
C THR A 356 -9.40 24.16 8.28
N THR A 357 -9.91 23.34 9.21
CA THR A 357 -10.88 23.78 10.23
C THR A 357 -10.21 24.29 11.51
N LEU A 358 -9.15 23.62 11.96
CA LEU A 358 -8.47 23.93 13.22
C LEU A 358 -7.10 24.59 13.05
N GLY A 359 -6.56 24.65 11.83
CA GLY A 359 -5.20 25.16 11.59
C GLY A 359 -4.11 24.24 12.12
N VAL A 360 -4.43 22.97 12.41
CA VAL A 360 -3.51 22.03 13.04
C VAL A 360 -3.08 20.95 12.05
N GLU A 361 -1.77 20.72 11.97
CA GLU A 361 -1.18 19.70 11.12
C GLU A 361 -0.82 18.47 11.97
N ILE A 362 -1.37 17.31 11.61
CA ILE A 362 -1.03 16.04 12.24
C ILE A 362 -0.51 15.08 11.18
N ALA A 363 0.58 14.37 11.48
CA ALA A 363 1.01 13.28 10.63
C ALA A 363 -0.09 12.19 10.64
N VAL A 364 -0.38 11.59 9.49
CA VAL A 364 -1.31 10.44 9.42
C VAL A 364 -0.92 9.34 10.41
N ARG A 365 0.39 9.14 10.62
CA ARG A 365 0.93 8.22 11.64
C ARG A 365 0.37 8.50 13.04
N THR A 366 0.20 9.77 13.43
CA THR A 366 -0.35 10.14 14.74
C THR A 366 -1.78 9.65 14.92
N LEU A 367 -2.59 9.65 13.86
CA LEU A 367 -3.94 9.08 13.88
C LEU A 367 -3.90 7.56 14.08
N PHE A 368 -2.93 6.85 13.50
CA PHE A 368 -2.73 5.41 13.74
C PHE A 368 -2.27 5.09 15.16
N GLU A 369 -1.41 5.92 15.74
CA GLU A 369 -0.94 5.75 17.13
C GLU A 369 -1.99 6.19 18.16
N THR A 370 -2.91 7.06 17.76
CA THR A 370 -3.89 7.68 18.67
C THR A 370 -5.16 7.93 17.87
N SER A 371 -6.01 6.89 17.81
CA SER A 371 -7.17 6.84 16.93
C SER A 371 -8.45 7.44 17.51
N THR A 372 -8.47 7.82 18.79
CA THR A 372 -9.64 8.37 19.46
C THR A 372 -9.62 9.90 19.50
N VAL A 373 -10.81 10.51 19.57
CA VAL A 373 -10.95 11.97 19.68
C VAL A 373 -10.28 12.50 20.95
N ALA A 374 -10.47 11.84 22.10
CA ALA A 374 -9.85 12.21 23.37
C ALA A 374 -8.32 12.14 23.29
N GLY A 375 -7.79 11.06 22.71
CA GLY A 375 -6.35 10.90 22.54
C GLY A 375 -5.76 11.94 21.61
N LEU A 376 -6.42 12.24 20.49
CA LEU A 376 -5.98 13.29 19.57
C LEU A 376 -6.05 14.66 20.22
N ALA A 377 -7.15 15.00 20.90
CA ALA A 377 -7.30 16.28 21.60
C ALA A 377 -6.15 16.51 22.60
N GLN A 378 -5.75 15.47 23.34
CA GLN A 378 -4.62 15.54 24.25
C GLN A 378 -3.29 15.81 23.53
N ARG A 379 -3.04 15.14 22.40
CA ARG A 379 -1.82 15.38 21.60
C ARG A 379 -1.80 16.78 20.98
N LEU A 380 -2.96 17.30 20.56
CA LEU A 380 -3.07 18.63 19.98
C LEU A 380 -2.96 19.74 21.03
N GLY A 381 -3.49 19.52 22.24
CA GLY A 381 -3.42 20.47 23.36
C GLY A 381 -2.01 20.72 23.91
N GLN A 382 -1.05 19.84 23.61
CA GLN A 382 0.36 20.03 23.96
C GLN A 382 1.12 20.94 22.98
N GLY A 383 0.44 21.49 21.96
CA GLY A 383 1.06 22.24 20.88
C GLY A 383 1.84 21.27 20.00
N ALA A 384 1.33 21.02 18.79
CA ALA A 384 2.11 20.32 17.78
C ALA A 384 3.32 21.19 17.44
N ALA A 385 4.42 21.00 18.17
CA ALA A 385 5.70 21.54 17.78
C ALA A 385 6.04 20.87 16.45
N VAL A 386 5.84 21.63 15.37
CA VAL A 386 6.43 21.37 14.06
C VAL A 386 7.87 20.98 14.35
N ARG A 387 8.22 19.71 14.12
CA ARG A 387 9.59 19.24 14.37
C ARG A 387 10.48 20.11 13.50
N PRO A 388 11.37 20.93 14.08
CA PRO A 388 12.12 21.88 13.29
C PRO A 388 12.94 21.11 12.24
N PRO A 389 13.11 21.67 11.03
CA PRO A 389 13.88 21.01 9.98
C PRO A 389 15.28 20.69 10.48
N LEU A 390 15.85 19.57 10.00
CA LEU A 390 17.23 19.21 10.29
C LEU A 390 18.15 20.21 9.60
N CYS A 391 18.75 21.09 10.38
CA CYS A 391 19.79 22.01 9.92
C CYS A 391 21.16 21.52 10.38
N PRO A 392 22.24 21.74 9.59
CA PRO A 392 23.60 21.46 10.03
C PRO A 392 23.87 22.11 11.40
N GLN A 393 24.39 21.33 12.33
CA GLN A 393 24.74 21.80 13.67
C GLN A 393 26.26 21.97 13.78
N PRO A 394 26.75 22.96 14.57
CA PRO A 394 28.13 22.98 14.98
C PRO A 394 28.50 21.65 15.65
N ARG A 395 29.65 21.08 15.31
CA ARG A 395 30.11 19.84 15.95
C ARG A 395 30.48 20.13 17.41
N SER A 396 29.85 19.41 18.34
CA SER A 396 30.28 19.36 19.74
C SER A 396 31.53 18.49 19.87
N GLU A 397 32.30 18.71 20.93
CA GLU A 397 33.49 17.91 21.25
C GLU A 397 33.15 16.44 21.50
N LYS A 398 31.97 16.16 22.08
CA LYS A 398 31.39 14.82 22.20
C LYS A 398 30.04 14.78 21.49
N LEU A 399 29.90 13.89 20.51
CA LEU A 399 28.64 13.69 19.78
C LEU A 399 27.80 12.64 20.51
N PRO A 400 26.60 12.97 21.02
CA PRO A 400 25.80 12.00 21.74
C PRO A 400 25.27 10.91 20.81
N LEU A 401 25.06 9.71 21.34
CA LEU A 401 24.34 8.65 20.62
C LEU A 401 22.88 9.05 20.45
N SER A 402 22.32 8.75 19.28
CA SER A 402 20.87 8.74 19.09
C SER A 402 20.19 7.75 20.04
N PHE A 403 18.87 7.88 20.25
CA PHE A 403 18.12 6.92 21.08
C PHE A 403 18.27 5.47 20.58
N ALA A 404 18.28 5.25 19.27
CA ALA A 404 18.47 3.92 18.70
C ALA A 404 19.89 3.39 18.92
N GLN A 405 20.92 4.23 18.71
CA GLN A 405 22.31 3.85 18.98
C GLN A 405 22.52 3.54 20.46
N ARG A 406 21.92 4.30 21.40
CA ARG A 406 22.03 4.01 22.85
C ARG A 406 21.53 2.62 23.21
N ARG A 407 20.39 2.21 22.64
CA ARG A 407 19.84 0.86 22.86
C ARG A 407 20.80 -0.22 22.35
N LEU A 408 21.32 -0.06 21.13
CA LEU A 408 22.24 -1.05 20.55
C LEU A 408 23.58 -1.08 21.29
N TRP A 409 24.09 0.08 21.70
CA TRP A 409 25.30 0.17 22.53
C TRP A 409 25.13 -0.52 23.88
N PHE A 410 23.98 -0.32 24.55
CA PHE A 410 23.69 -1.02 25.80
C PHE A 410 23.68 -2.54 25.61
N ILE A 411 23.03 -3.04 24.56
CA ILE A 411 23.00 -4.48 24.26
C ILE A 411 24.41 -5.00 23.98
N HIS A 412 25.19 -4.26 23.19
CA HIS A 412 26.58 -4.61 22.87
C HIS A 412 27.47 -4.66 24.11
N GLN A 413 27.34 -3.71 25.05
CA GLN A 413 28.07 -3.74 26.32
C GLN A 413 27.60 -4.86 27.26
N PHE A 414 26.31 -5.21 27.21
CA PHE A 414 25.73 -6.26 28.06
C PHE A 414 26.05 -7.68 27.58
N GLU A 415 25.97 -7.92 26.27
CA GLU A 415 26.17 -9.24 25.65
C GLU A 415 27.62 -9.46 25.17
N GLY A 416 28.38 -8.37 24.97
CA GLY A 416 29.66 -8.37 24.26
C GLY A 416 29.50 -8.35 22.72
N PRO A 417 30.61 -8.40 21.97
CA PRO A 417 30.58 -8.52 20.52
C PRO A 417 29.75 -9.73 20.05
N SER A 418 28.69 -9.47 19.28
CA SER A 418 27.79 -10.49 18.76
C SER A 418 27.32 -10.13 17.34
N ALA A 419 27.01 -11.16 16.55
CA ALA A 419 26.49 -11.00 15.19
C ALA A 419 24.96 -10.80 15.13
N THR A 420 24.28 -10.71 16.28
CA THR A 420 22.81 -10.68 16.40
C THR A 420 22.16 -9.54 15.59
N TYR A 421 22.86 -8.41 15.47
CA TYR A 421 22.38 -7.22 14.76
C TYR A 421 23.15 -6.93 13.46
N ASN A 422 23.91 -7.90 12.95
CA ASN A 422 24.56 -7.78 11.66
C ASN A 422 23.53 -7.72 10.53
N ILE A 423 23.83 -6.94 9.50
CA ILE A 423 23.04 -6.84 8.27
C ILE A 423 23.90 -7.36 7.10
N PRO A 424 23.98 -8.67 6.87
CA PRO A 424 24.72 -9.22 5.75
C PRO A 424 23.99 -8.93 4.42
N LEU A 425 24.70 -8.39 3.44
CA LEU A 425 24.18 -8.05 2.12
C LEU A 425 24.90 -8.86 1.03
N PRO A 426 24.50 -10.12 0.77
CA PRO A 426 25.12 -10.94 -0.27
C PRO A 426 24.70 -10.46 -1.66
N LEU A 427 25.69 -10.18 -2.52
CA LEU A 427 25.47 -9.81 -3.92
C LEU A 427 26.19 -10.81 -4.83
N ARG A 428 25.44 -11.46 -5.73
CA ARG A 428 26.03 -12.33 -6.77
C ARG A 428 26.34 -11.50 -8.01
N LEU A 429 27.63 -11.35 -8.30
CA LEU A 429 28.11 -10.67 -9.50
C LEU A 429 28.44 -11.71 -10.58
N SER A 430 28.24 -11.35 -11.85
CA SER A 430 28.56 -12.22 -12.98
C SER A 430 29.15 -11.40 -14.11
N GLY A 431 30.23 -11.90 -14.72
CA GLY A 431 31.02 -11.18 -15.71
C GLY A 431 32.38 -10.73 -15.16
N ALA A 432 33.07 -9.89 -15.93
CA ALA A 432 34.36 -9.32 -15.52
C ALA A 432 34.15 -8.27 -14.42
N LEU A 433 34.83 -8.44 -13.29
CA LEU A 433 34.83 -7.52 -12.16
C LEU A 433 36.23 -6.93 -11.98
N ASP A 434 36.31 -5.60 -11.98
CA ASP A 434 37.51 -4.88 -11.58
C ASP A 434 37.51 -4.74 -10.04
N THR A 435 38.42 -5.47 -9.38
CA THR A 435 38.50 -5.50 -7.92
C THR A 435 39.06 -4.22 -7.32
N ASP A 436 39.94 -3.53 -8.06
CA ASP A 436 40.54 -2.28 -7.61
C ASP A 436 39.51 -1.15 -7.66
N ALA A 437 38.69 -1.12 -8.71
CA ALA A 437 37.55 -0.21 -8.80
C ALA A 437 36.52 -0.46 -7.68
N LEU A 438 36.26 -1.73 -7.34
CA LEU A 438 35.36 -2.08 -6.23
C LEU A 438 35.92 -1.63 -4.87
N GLN A 439 37.21 -1.84 -4.61
CA GLN A 439 37.88 -1.33 -3.41
C GLN A 439 37.83 0.20 -3.33
N ALA A 440 38.04 0.90 -4.46
CA ALA A 440 37.94 2.35 -4.52
C ALA A 440 36.51 2.85 -4.23
N ALA A 441 35.48 2.15 -4.73
CA ALA A 441 34.08 2.49 -4.46
C ALA A 441 33.72 2.31 -2.96
N LEU A 442 34.25 1.27 -2.30
CA LEU A 442 34.08 1.09 -0.85
C LEU A 442 34.74 2.22 -0.06
N ASN A 443 35.93 2.67 -0.49
CA ASN A 443 36.62 3.79 0.14
C ASN A 443 35.85 5.12 -0.05
N ASP A 444 35.24 5.36 -1.22
CA ASP A 444 34.41 6.54 -1.46
C ASP A 444 33.17 6.56 -0.57
N LEU A 445 32.52 5.40 -0.37
CA LEU A 445 31.40 5.27 0.56
C LEU A 445 31.80 5.61 2.00
N LEU A 446 32.94 5.08 2.47
CA LEU A 446 33.49 5.39 3.79
C LEU A 446 33.82 6.89 3.93
N ALA A 447 34.41 7.49 2.91
CA ALA A 447 34.74 8.91 2.90
C ALA A 447 33.48 9.79 3.00
N ARG A 448 32.45 9.44 2.21
CA ARG A 448 31.18 10.17 2.11
C ARG A 448 30.31 10.07 3.37
N HIS A 449 30.28 8.89 4.01
CA HIS A 449 29.32 8.60 5.08
C HIS A 449 30.00 8.48 6.44
N GLU A 450 29.88 9.53 7.27
CA GLU A 450 30.42 9.57 8.64
C GLU A 450 30.02 8.35 9.48
N SER A 451 28.78 7.88 9.36
CA SER A 451 28.28 6.71 10.09
C SER A 451 29.03 5.42 9.80
N LEU A 452 29.62 5.27 8.61
CA LEU A 452 30.41 4.09 8.24
C LEU A 452 31.83 4.12 8.80
N ARG A 453 32.26 5.26 9.35
CA ARG A 453 33.56 5.46 10.00
C ARG A 453 33.41 5.95 11.44
N THR A 454 32.33 5.57 12.09
CA THR A 454 32.06 5.92 13.49
C THR A 454 32.30 4.72 14.39
N VAL A 455 33.07 4.92 15.44
CA VAL A 455 33.18 4.01 16.58
C VAL A 455 32.45 4.61 17.79
N PHE A 456 32.19 3.80 18.79
CA PHE A 456 31.44 4.21 19.98
C PHE A 456 32.33 4.05 21.21
N ALA A 457 32.73 5.17 21.80
CA ALA A 457 33.55 5.17 23.00
C ALA A 457 32.72 5.56 24.22
N GLU A 458 32.99 4.94 25.36
CA GLU A 458 32.44 5.32 26.65
C GLU A 458 33.53 5.95 27.51
N THR A 459 33.29 7.18 27.96
CA THR A 459 34.20 7.88 28.88
C THR A 459 33.38 8.41 30.04
N ASP A 460 33.76 8.07 31.27
CA ASP A 460 33.08 8.47 32.50
C ASP A 460 31.57 8.12 32.53
N GLY A 461 31.20 6.95 31.99
CA GLY A 461 29.80 6.48 31.94
C GLY A 461 28.93 7.14 30.86
N VAL A 462 29.54 7.91 29.95
CA VAL A 462 28.83 8.58 28.85
C VAL A 462 29.34 8.04 27.51
N ALA A 463 28.48 7.31 26.81
CA ALA A 463 28.74 6.87 25.45
C ALA A 463 28.65 8.05 24.47
N ALA A 464 29.62 8.14 23.56
CA ALA A 464 29.68 9.13 22.50
C ALA A 464 30.03 8.48 21.15
N GLN A 465 29.62 9.12 20.06
CA GLN A 465 30.06 8.81 18.71
C GLN A 465 31.42 9.45 18.50
N ASP A 466 32.41 8.64 18.11
CA ASP A 466 33.71 9.11 17.65
C ASP A 466 33.83 8.83 16.14
N ILE A 467 33.82 9.91 15.37
CA ILE A 467 33.84 9.83 13.91
C ILE A 467 35.31 9.89 13.47
N LEU A 468 35.86 8.73 13.11
CA LEU A 468 37.24 8.59 12.65
C LEU A 468 37.49 9.40 11.38
N THR A 469 38.72 9.85 11.16
CA THR A 469 39.09 10.43 9.86
C THR A 469 39.03 9.38 8.75
N VAL A 470 38.98 9.81 7.49
CA VAL A 470 38.91 8.88 6.36
C VAL A 470 40.15 8.00 6.29
N GLU A 471 41.31 8.52 6.71
CA GLU A 471 42.58 7.79 6.73
C GLU A 471 42.66 6.78 7.89
N ALA A 472 41.97 7.06 8.99
CA ALA A 472 41.92 6.19 10.17
C ALA A 472 40.87 5.08 10.04
N ALA A 473 39.85 5.26 9.20
CA ALA A 473 38.86 4.24 8.90
C ALA A 473 39.25 3.45 7.65
N SER A 474 39.39 2.13 7.77
CA SER A 474 39.68 1.24 6.64
C SER A 474 38.62 0.14 6.51
N CYS A 475 38.18 -0.12 5.28
CA CYS A 475 37.41 -1.31 4.92
C CYS A 475 38.12 -2.00 3.76
N THR A 476 38.96 -2.97 4.08
CA THR A 476 39.65 -3.77 3.07
C THR A 476 38.70 -4.82 2.50
N LEU A 477 38.67 -4.94 1.18
CA LEU A 477 37.98 -6.01 0.45
C LEU A 477 38.79 -7.30 0.58
N GLU A 478 38.33 -8.21 1.44
CA GLU A 478 38.98 -9.51 1.61
C GLU A 478 38.56 -10.45 0.47
N ILE A 479 39.51 -10.81 -0.39
CA ILE A 479 39.27 -11.70 -1.53
C ILE A 479 39.55 -13.15 -1.10
N ILE A 480 38.56 -14.02 -1.27
CA ILE A 480 38.63 -15.42 -0.88
C ILE A 480 38.17 -16.28 -2.05
N ASP A 481 39.03 -17.18 -2.52
CA ASP A 481 38.66 -18.17 -3.53
C ASP A 481 37.85 -19.31 -2.88
N VAL A 482 36.70 -19.65 -3.46
CA VAL A 482 35.78 -20.69 -2.95
C VAL A 482 35.24 -21.54 -4.11
N THR A 483 34.70 -22.71 -3.78
CA THR A 483 33.91 -23.53 -4.71
C THR A 483 32.43 -23.39 -4.37
N ASP A 484 31.53 -23.86 -5.25
CA ASP A 484 30.09 -23.90 -4.94
C ASP A 484 29.79 -24.69 -3.65
N GLU A 485 30.63 -25.68 -3.30
CA GLU A 485 30.50 -26.49 -2.10
C GLU A 485 30.93 -25.75 -0.82
N THR A 486 31.97 -24.91 -0.88
CA THR A 486 32.51 -24.19 0.29
C THR A 486 31.91 -22.80 0.48
N LEU A 487 31.24 -22.26 -0.54
CA LEU A 487 30.61 -20.93 -0.49
C LEU A 487 29.59 -20.77 0.66
N PRO A 488 28.67 -21.71 0.95
CA PRO A 488 27.70 -21.54 2.03
C PRO A 488 28.37 -21.32 3.39
N GLN A 489 29.39 -22.13 3.71
CA GLN A 489 30.12 -22.02 4.97
C GLN A 489 30.94 -20.72 5.06
N ALA A 490 31.51 -20.28 3.93
CA ALA A 490 32.23 -19.01 3.87
C ALA A 490 31.30 -17.80 4.10
N LEU A 491 30.08 -17.84 3.54
CA LEU A 491 29.06 -16.83 3.75
C LEU A 491 28.58 -16.79 5.21
N GLU A 492 28.31 -17.96 5.82
CA GLU A 492 27.93 -18.06 7.23
C GLU A 492 29.01 -17.47 8.15
N ARG A 493 30.28 -17.78 7.90
CA ARG A 493 31.40 -17.24 8.68
C ARG A 493 31.54 -15.72 8.55
N ALA A 494 31.36 -15.17 7.34
CA ALA A 494 31.39 -13.74 7.12
C ALA A 494 30.20 -13.02 7.79
N ALA A 495 29.00 -13.60 7.70
CA ALA A 495 27.80 -13.06 8.34
C ALA A 495 27.89 -13.09 9.88
N ALA A 496 28.58 -14.09 10.44
CA ALA A 496 28.79 -14.26 11.88
C ALA A 496 29.95 -13.43 12.45
N TYR A 497 30.60 -12.56 11.65
CA TYR A 497 31.68 -11.70 12.15
C TYR A 497 31.17 -10.77 13.26
N CYS A 498 31.81 -10.81 14.43
CA CYS A 498 31.40 -10.01 15.58
C CYS A 498 32.26 -8.75 15.65
N PHE A 499 31.67 -7.60 15.36
CA PHE A 499 32.32 -6.30 15.45
C PHE A 499 32.56 -5.89 16.90
N ASP A 500 33.74 -5.33 17.19
CA ASP A 500 33.97 -4.55 18.42
C ASP A 500 33.69 -3.08 18.13
N LEU A 501 32.48 -2.62 18.47
CA LEU A 501 32.04 -1.27 18.15
C LEU A 501 32.81 -0.17 18.88
N SER A 502 33.66 -0.53 19.86
CA SER A 502 34.52 0.42 20.57
C SER A 502 35.80 0.79 19.83
N SER A 503 36.25 -0.07 18.92
CA SER A 503 37.54 0.05 18.25
C SER A 503 37.48 -0.20 16.74
N GLU A 504 36.40 -0.79 16.25
CA GLU A 504 36.21 -1.19 14.86
C GLU A 504 34.99 -0.48 14.24
N VAL A 505 35.15 -0.04 13.00
CA VAL A 505 34.04 0.49 12.21
C VAL A 505 33.07 -0.64 11.83
N PRO A 506 31.75 -0.44 11.84
CA PRO A 506 30.77 -1.51 11.62
C PRO A 506 30.58 -1.83 10.12
N LEU A 507 31.67 -2.03 9.38
CA LEU A 507 31.67 -2.34 7.95
C LEU A 507 32.82 -3.29 7.58
N ARG A 508 32.48 -4.41 6.94
CA ARG A 508 33.42 -5.38 6.36
C ARG A 508 32.95 -5.78 4.97
N ALA A 509 33.89 -6.06 4.07
CA ALA A 509 33.61 -6.48 2.72
C ALA A 509 34.42 -7.72 2.35
N TRP A 510 33.75 -8.71 1.78
CA TRP A 510 34.35 -9.94 1.25
C TRP A 510 33.99 -10.11 -0.23
N LEU A 511 34.96 -10.52 -1.04
CA LEU A 511 34.74 -10.98 -2.40
C LEU A 511 35.04 -12.48 -2.48
N PHE A 512 33.99 -13.28 -2.55
CA PHE A 512 34.09 -14.72 -2.76
C PHE A 512 34.19 -15.02 -4.25
N ARG A 513 35.37 -15.43 -4.72
CA ARG A 513 35.59 -15.80 -6.12
C ARG A 513 35.26 -17.28 -6.30
N LEU A 514 34.20 -17.56 -7.05
CA LEU A 514 33.83 -18.91 -7.45
C LEU A 514 34.79 -19.40 -8.53
N ASN A 515 35.54 -20.45 -8.22
CA ASN A 515 36.46 -21.12 -9.15
C ASN A 515 35.80 -22.30 -9.87
#